data_AF-A0A2N6FMA3-F1
#
_entry.id   AF-A0A2N6FMA3-F1
#
_cell.length_a   1.000
_cell.length_b   1.000
_cell.length_c   1.000
_cell.angle_alpha   90.00
_cell.angle_beta   90.00
_cell.angle_gamma   90.00
#
_symmetry.space_group_name_H-M   'P 1'
#
loop_
_entity.id
_entity.type
_entity.pdbx_description
1 polymer ?
#
loop_
_entity_poly.entity_id
_entity_poly.type
_entity_poly.pdbx_seq_one_letter_code
_entity_poly.pdbx_strand_id
1 'polypeptide(L)'
;MDLRVFVTQCALLFALLLLAACSTATPVTPQVPQAPHEFSGILVGETRWQGEVILADDVIIPRGSRLVIAPGTRITVRPSLSTKIEPEQLSAATELLIRGRLEALGSDTQPIEFVIEGGLDDDIAWAGIIAEQAEFVSLAHVRLPAAEQGVWLVATPGMIHDCLVRGSRYGMVFQKPAELTVSGNRIEAGEAGLFCWLGANPKLLHNQVVGLVEEGLFIDATSHPTLRGNRITGNGIGLVAPPLLETSGNRISGNRVERIELGGQL
;
A
#
# COMPACT_ATOMS: atom_id res chain seq x y z
N MET A 1 -0.71 -28.13 -72.33
CA MET A 1 -0.17 -27.54 -71.09
C MET A 1 0.14 -26.09 -71.41
N ASP A 2 -0.83 -25.20 -71.18
CA ASP A 2 -0.74 -23.79 -71.57
C ASP A 2 -0.73 -22.91 -70.32
N LEU A 3 0.41 -22.27 -70.08
CA LEU A 3 0.77 -21.51 -68.89
C LEU A 3 -0.02 -20.19 -68.73
N ARG A 4 -0.97 -19.91 -69.64
CA ARG A 4 -1.75 -18.65 -69.68
C ARG A 4 -3.06 -18.69 -68.89
N VAL A 5 -3.56 -19.87 -68.52
CA VAL A 5 -4.84 -19.98 -67.77
C VAL A 5 -4.65 -19.86 -66.25
N PHE A 6 -3.44 -20.14 -65.74
CA PHE A 6 -3.16 -20.13 -64.30
C PHE A 6 -2.96 -18.72 -63.71
N VAL A 7 -2.54 -17.75 -64.52
CA VAL A 7 -2.23 -16.39 -64.03
C VAL A 7 -3.51 -15.56 -63.82
N THR A 8 -4.56 -15.81 -64.60
CA THR A 8 -5.79 -15.02 -64.58
C THR A 8 -6.77 -15.44 -63.46
N GLN A 9 -6.71 -16.68 -62.98
CA GLN A 9 -7.53 -17.15 -61.85
C GLN A 9 -6.96 -16.75 -60.48
N CYS A 10 -5.64 -16.59 -60.34
CA CYS A 10 -5.04 -16.07 -59.09
C CYS A 10 -5.28 -14.56 -58.90
N ALA A 11 -5.42 -13.78 -59.98
CA ALA A 11 -5.64 -12.33 -59.87
C ALA A 11 -7.08 -11.97 -59.44
N LEU A 12 -8.08 -12.76 -59.80
CA LEU A 12 -9.48 -12.51 -59.40
C LEU A 12 -9.79 -12.91 -57.96
N LEU A 13 -9.08 -13.90 -57.39
CA LEU A 13 -9.26 -14.29 -55.98
C LEU A 13 -8.59 -13.30 -55.01
N PHE A 14 -7.58 -12.56 -55.45
CA PHE A 14 -6.91 -11.53 -54.63
C PHE A 14 -7.65 -10.18 -54.62
N ALA A 15 -8.45 -9.89 -55.66
CA ALA A 15 -9.23 -8.66 -55.74
C ALA A 15 -10.53 -8.69 -54.90
N LEU A 16 -11.05 -9.87 -54.57
CA LEU A 16 -12.26 -10.05 -53.74
C LEU A 16 -11.98 -10.10 -52.23
N LEU A 17 -10.71 -10.22 -51.81
CA LEU A 17 -10.31 -10.18 -50.39
C LEU A 17 -9.93 -8.77 -49.89
N LEU A 18 -9.90 -7.76 -50.77
CA LEU A 18 -9.54 -6.38 -50.42
C LEU A 18 -10.72 -5.43 -50.15
N LEU A 19 -11.97 -5.92 -50.23
CA LEU A 19 -13.18 -5.09 -50.05
C LEU A 19 -13.92 -5.31 -48.72
N ALA A 20 -13.41 -6.15 -47.82
CA ALA A 20 -14.04 -6.44 -46.52
C ALA A 20 -13.29 -5.84 -45.31
N ALA A 21 -12.49 -4.78 -45.51
CA ALA A 21 -11.72 -4.14 -44.44
C ALA A 21 -12.21 -2.71 -44.08
N CYS A 22 -13.43 -2.33 -44.46
CA CYS A 22 -14.10 -1.20 -43.82
C CYS A 22 -14.67 -1.66 -42.47
N SER A 23 -13.79 -1.88 -41.50
CA SER A 23 -14.17 -1.89 -40.09
C SER A 23 -14.77 -0.52 -39.79
N THR A 24 -16.09 -0.46 -39.60
CA THR A 24 -16.73 0.74 -39.06
C THR A 24 -16.11 0.98 -37.70
N ALA A 25 -15.26 2.01 -37.58
CA ALA A 25 -14.81 2.49 -36.30
C ALA A 25 -16.06 2.70 -35.44
N THR A 26 -16.19 1.94 -34.35
CA THR A 26 -17.23 2.16 -33.37
C THR A 26 -17.11 3.62 -32.95
N PRO A 27 -18.18 4.43 -33.03
CA PRO A 27 -18.13 5.79 -32.55
C PRO A 27 -17.70 5.72 -31.08
N VAL A 28 -16.54 6.31 -30.78
CA VAL A 28 -16.10 6.52 -29.40
C VAL A 28 -17.09 7.53 -28.84
N THR A 29 -18.13 7.03 -28.19
CA THR A 29 -19.04 7.87 -27.42
C THR A 29 -18.16 8.66 -26.44
N PRO A 30 -18.18 10.00 -26.45
CA PRO A 30 -17.45 10.76 -25.46
C PRO A 30 -17.92 10.29 -24.08
N GLN A 31 -17.04 9.62 -23.33
CA GLN A 31 -17.34 9.28 -21.95
C GLN A 31 -17.48 10.60 -21.21
N VAL A 32 -18.71 10.93 -20.82
CA VAL A 32 -18.95 11.97 -19.82
C VAL A 32 -18.09 11.57 -18.61
N PRO A 33 -17.18 12.41 -18.13
CA PRO A 33 -16.39 12.10 -16.94
C PRO A 33 -17.37 11.73 -15.83
N GLN A 34 -17.37 10.45 -15.41
CA GLN A 34 -18.18 10.05 -14.26
C GLN A 34 -17.57 10.72 -13.03
N ALA A 35 -18.42 11.34 -12.21
CA ALA A 35 -17.98 11.90 -10.94
C ALA A 35 -17.32 10.78 -10.11
N PRO A 36 -16.24 11.07 -9.37
CA PRO A 36 -15.60 10.09 -8.51
C PRO A 36 -16.62 9.46 -7.55
N HIS A 37 -16.44 8.16 -7.27
CA HIS A 37 -17.26 7.49 -6.27
C HIS A 37 -16.76 7.86 -4.87
N GLU A 38 -17.62 8.48 -4.05
CA GLU A 38 -17.31 8.79 -2.65
C GLU A 38 -17.69 7.63 -1.73
N PHE A 39 -16.82 7.30 -0.77
CA PHE A 39 -17.05 6.28 0.24
C PHE A 39 -16.82 6.83 1.65
N SER A 40 -17.71 6.43 2.56
CA SER A 40 -17.68 6.66 4.00
C SER A 40 -18.59 5.63 4.69
N GLY A 41 -18.36 5.38 5.98
CA GLY A 41 -19.16 4.48 6.81
C GLY A 41 -18.80 3.01 6.66
N ILE A 42 -19.71 2.13 7.07
CA ILE A 42 -19.50 0.68 7.11
C ILE A 42 -19.87 0.06 5.75
N LEU A 43 -18.92 -0.63 5.12
CA LEU A 43 -19.12 -1.30 3.83
C LEU A 43 -19.26 -2.81 4.02
N VAL A 44 -20.50 -3.30 3.98
CA VAL A 44 -20.83 -4.73 4.20
C VAL A 44 -20.79 -5.51 2.88
N GLY A 45 -20.27 -6.74 2.93
CA GLY A 45 -20.15 -7.62 1.77
C GLY A 45 -18.90 -7.32 0.96
N GLU A 46 -18.93 -7.62 -0.34
CA GLU A 46 -17.83 -7.26 -1.24
C GLU A 46 -18.06 -5.86 -1.82
N THR A 47 -17.10 -4.97 -1.63
CA THR A 47 -17.05 -3.65 -2.27
C THR A 47 -15.81 -3.56 -3.15
N ARG A 48 -15.98 -2.98 -4.34
CA ARG A 48 -14.89 -2.77 -5.29
C ARG A 48 -14.66 -1.29 -5.57
N TRP A 49 -13.43 -0.84 -5.40
CA TRP A 49 -12.95 0.49 -5.76
C TRP A 49 -12.17 0.42 -7.08
N GLN A 50 -12.47 1.32 -8.00
CA GLN A 50 -11.84 1.38 -9.32
C GLN A 50 -11.90 2.81 -9.90
N GLY A 51 -10.83 3.23 -10.57
CA GLY A 51 -10.77 4.54 -11.22
C GLY A 51 -10.51 5.65 -10.20
N GLU A 52 -11.23 6.76 -10.30
CA GLU A 52 -11.17 7.85 -9.32
C GLU A 52 -12.15 7.58 -8.18
N VAL A 53 -11.63 7.50 -6.96
CA VAL A 53 -12.38 7.24 -5.73
C VAL A 53 -12.07 8.34 -4.72
N ILE A 54 -13.07 8.73 -3.94
CA ILE A 54 -12.88 9.65 -2.82
C ILE A 54 -13.15 8.89 -1.52
N LEU A 55 -12.16 8.86 -0.63
CA LEU A 55 -12.33 8.49 0.77
C LEU A 55 -12.80 9.75 1.50
N ALA A 56 -14.11 9.89 1.64
CA ALA A 56 -14.78 11.13 2.03
C ALA A 56 -14.82 11.33 3.56
N ASP A 57 -14.85 10.23 4.29
CA ASP A 57 -14.72 10.12 5.75
C ASP A 57 -14.30 8.68 6.06
N ASP A 58 -14.27 8.29 7.34
CA ASP A 58 -13.88 6.94 7.78
C ASP A 58 -14.63 5.85 7.01
N VAL A 59 -13.90 4.82 6.59
CA VAL A 59 -14.47 3.62 5.99
C VAL A 59 -14.12 2.42 6.84
N ILE A 60 -15.14 1.66 7.22
CA ILE A 60 -14.98 0.43 8.00
C ILE A 60 -15.35 -0.76 7.13
N ILE A 61 -14.43 -1.72 6.98
CA ILE A 61 -14.69 -3.02 6.36
C ILE A 61 -14.86 -4.04 7.49
N PRO A 62 -16.10 -4.37 7.90
CA PRO A 62 -16.32 -5.27 9.03
C PRO A 62 -15.93 -6.71 8.67
N ARG A 63 -15.85 -7.56 9.71
CA ARG A 63 -15.63 -9.01 9.54
C ARG A 63 -16.66 -9.61 8.58
N GLY A 64 -16.25 -10.58 7.77
CA GLY A 64 -17.07 -11.18 6.71
C GLY A 64 -17.27 -10.30 5.48
N SER A 65 -16.70 -9.09 5.45
CA SER A 65 -16.73 -8.18 4.30
C SER A 65 -15.35 -8.05 3.66
N ARG A 66 -15.31 -7.62 2.39
CA ARG A 66 -14.09 -7.54 1.60
C ARG A 66 -14.07 -6.24 0.79
N LEU A 67 -12.99 -5.49 0.92
CA LEU A 67 -12.67 -4.39 0.02
C LEU A 67 -11.63 -4.84 -1.01
N VAL A 68 -11.96 -4.66 -2.29
CA VAL A 68 -11.06 -4.88 -3.42
C VAL A 68 -10.76 -3.54 -4.08
N ILE A 69 -9.49 -3.17 -4.17
CA ILE A 69 -9.04 -1.96 -4.86
C ILE A 69 -8.32 -2.39 -6.13
N ALA A 70 -8.84 -1.98 -7.28
CA ALA A 70 -8.30 -2.37 -8.58
C ALA A 70 -6.94 -1.70 -8.86
N PRO A 71 -6.04 -2.33 -9.64
CA PRO A 71 -4.84 -1.67 -10.13
C PRO A 71 -5.14 -0.33 -10.81
N GLY A 72 -4.27 0.65 -10.61
CA GLY A 72 -4.42 2.00 -11.18
C GLY A 72 -5.53 2.85 -10.56
N THR A 73 -6.16 2.40 -9.47
CA THR A 73 -7.15 3.23 -8.75
C THR A 73 -6.44 4.39 -8.07
N ARG A 74 -6.99 5.59 -8.23
CA ARG A 74 -6.56 6.80 -7.56
C ARG A 74 -7.59 7.18 -6.49
N ILE A 75 -7.15 7.22 -5.24
CA ILE A 75 -7.98 7.43 -4.06
C ILE A 75 -7.63 8.79 -3.47
N THR A 76 -8.56 9.73 -3.58
CA THR A 76 -8.43 11.05 -2.95
C THR A 76 -8.95 10.96 -1.52
N VAL A 77 -8.05 11.12 -0.55
CA VAL A 77 -8.37 11.18 0.87
C VAL A 77 -8.75 12.61 1.21
N ARG A 78 -9.95 12.80 1.77
CA ARG A 78 -10.38 14.07 2.31
C ARG A 78 -9.93 14.16 3.78
N PRO A 79 -9.01 15.05 4.13
CA PRO A 79 -8.60 15.23 5.52
C PRO A 79 -9.78 15.64 6.39
N SER A 80 -9.87 15.05 7.57
CA SER A 80 -10.82 15.45 8.60
C SER A 80 -10.09 15.45 9.94
N LEU A 81 -10.23 16.53 10.71
CA LEU A 81 -9.83 16.58 12.12
C LEU A 81 -11.13 16.60 12.91
N SER A 82 -11.69 15.43 13.18
CA SER A 82 -12.91 15.32 13.95
C SER A 82 -12.60 15.24 15.44
N THR A 83 -13.53 15.65 16.31
CA THR A 83 -13.45 15.39 17.76
C THR A 83 -14.02 14.02 18.12
N LYS A 84 -13.91 13.06 17.20
CA LYS A 84 -14.46 11.70 17.30
C LYS A 84 -13.87 10.98 18.53
N ILE A 85 -14.76 10.38 19.31
CA ILE A 85 -14.48 9.66 20.58
C ILE A 85 -15.24 8.34 20.64
N GLU A 86 -15.78 7.87 19.50
CA GLU A 86 -16.58 6.65 19.44
C GLU A 86 -15.64 5.43 19.59
N PRO A 87 -16.00 4.40 20.39
CA PRO A 87 -15.13 3.25 20.66
C PRO A 87 -14.72 2.46 19.41
N GLU A 88 -15.52 2.53 18.35
CA GLU A 88 -15.27 1.86 17.08
C GLU A 88 -14.17 2.52 16.22
N GLN A 89 -13.84 3.79 16.47
CA GLN A 89 -12.81 4.57 15.76
C GLN A 89 -11.47 4.49 16.49
N LEU A 90 -10.38 4.31 15.74
CA LEU A 90 -9.03 4.22 16.29
C LEU A 90 -8.23 5.52 16.16
N SER A 91 -8.68 6.44 15.31
CA SER A 91 -8.11 7.79 15.16
C SER A 91 -9.19 8.88 15.07
N ALA A 92 -8.80 10.11 15.38
CA ALA A 92 -9.60 11.32 15.17
C ALA A 92 -9.55 11.83 13.70
N ALA A 93 -8.59 11.31 12.92
CA ALA A 93 -8.42 11.61 11.51
C ALA A 93 -9.07 10.54 10.62
N THR A 94 -9.37 10.91 9.37
CA THR A 94 -9.96 9.99 8.38
C THR A 94 -9.19 8.67 8.29
N GLU A 95 -9.89 7.56 8.51
CA GLU A 95 -9.27 6.22 8.56
C GLU A 95 -9.91 5.21 7.59
N LEU A 96 -9.08 4.32 7.04
CA LEU A 96 -9.56 3.09 6.41
C LEU A 96 -9.35 1.93 7.38
N LEU A 97 -10.40 1.59 8.13
CA LEU A 97 -10.38 0.55 9.16
C LEU A 97 -10.82 -0.80 8.60
N ILE A 98 -9.94 -1.79 8.71
CA ILE A 98 -10.16 -3.15 8.22
C ILE A 98 -10.33 -4.11 9.40
N ARG A 99 -11.47 -4.80 9.44
CA ARG A 99 -11.75 -5.97 10.30
C ARG A 99 -12.11 -7.22 9.48
N GLY A 100 -12.52 -7.04 8.23
CA GLY A 100 -12.70 -8.10 7.23
C GLY A 100 -11.43 -8.34 6.42
N ARG A 101 -11.54 -8.33 5.09
CA ARG A 101 -10.41 -8.50 4.16
C ARG A 101 -10.16 -7.25 3.33
N LEU A 102 -8.88 -6.88 3.16
CA LEU A 102 -8.44 -5.88 2.19
C LEU A 102 -7.57 -6.53 1.12
N GLU A 103 -7.88 -6.27 -0.14
CA GLU A 103 -7.06 -6.63 -1.30
C GLU A 103 -6.83 -5.40 -2.18
N ALA A 104 -5.65 -4.80 -2.07
CA ALA A 104 -5.22 -3.67 -2.87
C ALA A 104 -3.96 -4.07 -3.64
N LEU A 105 -4.16 -4.61 -4.84
CA LEU A 105 -3.10 -5.20 -5.64
C LEU A 105 -2.87 -4.35 -6.90
N GLY A 106 -2.03 -3.33 -6.77
CA GLY A 106 -1.49 -2.57 -7.90
C GLY A 106 -0.41 -3.35 -8.65
N SER A 107 0.22 -2.68 -9.60
CA SER A 107 1.41 -3.15 -10.31
C SER A 107 2.42 -2.03 -10.52
N ASP A 108 3.63 -2.34 -10.99
CA ASP A 108 4.63 -1.32 -11.34
C ASP A 108 4.12 -0.29 -12.35
N THR A 109 3.26 -0.70 -13.29
CA THR A 109 2.70 0.16 -14.34
C THR A 109 1.33 0.75 -13.96
N GLN A 110 0.63 0.15 -13.00
CA GLN A 110 -0.67 0.59 -12.53
C GLN A 110 -0.73 0.53 -10.99
N PRO A 111 0.09 1.35 -10.32
CA PRO A 111 0.09 1.42 -8.86
C PRO A 111 -1.26 1.94 -8.36
N ILE A 112 -1.63 1.55 -7.15
CA ILE A 112 -2.76 2.16 -6.45
C ILE A 112 -2.24 3.40 -5.74
N GLU A 113 -2.83 4.56 -6.03
CA GLU A 113 -2.34 5.85 -5.54
C GLU A 113 -3.32 6.47 -4.56
N PHE A 114 -2.90 6.63 -3.31
CA PHE A 114 -3.56 7.54 -2.39
C PHE A 114 -3.00 8.94 -2.59
N VAL A 115 -3.87 9.93 -2.56
CA VAL A 115 -3.53 11.35 -2.67
C VAL A 115 -4.35 12.14 -1.67
N ILE A 116 -3.84 13.29 -1.21
CA ILE A 116 -4.53 14.12 -0.23
C ILE A 116 -5.33 15.22 -0.96
N GLU A 117 -6.62 15.36 -0.64
CA GLU A 117 -7.47 16.46 -1.11
C GLU A 117 -6.91 17.78 -0.60
N GLY A 118 -6.72 18.75 -1.49
CA GLY A 118 -6.05 20.02 -1.14
C GLY A 118 -4.53 20.00 -1.25
N GLY A 119 -3.91 18.83 -1.41
CA GLY A 119 -2.46 18.67 -1.58
C GLY A 119 -1.74 18.24 -0.31
N LEU A 120 -0.41 18.16 -0.40
CA LEU A 120 0.46 17.85 0.73
C LEU A 120 0.97 19.15 1.36
N ASP A 121 0.86 19.26 2.67
CA ASP A 121 1.61 20.19 3.50
C ASP A 121 2.62 19.40 4.37
N ASP A 122 3.22 20.07 5.36
CA ASP A 122 4.15 19.43 6.30
C ASP A 122 3.42 18.68 7.43
N ASP A 123 2.07 18.61 7.40
CA ASP A 123 1.23 18.02 8.44
C ASP A 123 0.71 16.63 8.06
N ILE A 124 0.21 15.92 9.08
CA ILE A 124 -0.43 14.61 8.93
C ILE A 124 -1.85 14.82 8.42
N ALA A 125 -2.16 14.24 7.26
CA ALA A 125 -3.43 14.48 6.58
C ALA A 125 -4.55 13.48 6.95
N TRP A 126 -4.18 12.28 7.39
CA TRP A 126 -5.13 11.20 7.66
C TRP A 126 -4.50 10.13 8.55
N ALA A 127 -5.31 9.22 9.10
CA ALA A 127 -4.82 8.19 10.01
C ALA A 127 -3.99 7.12 9.28
N GLY A 128 -4.45 6.71 8.09
CA GLY A 128 -3.84 5.67 7.28
C GLY A 128 -4.72 4.43 7.10
N ILE A 129 -4.10 3.31 6.72
CA ILE A 129 -4.77 2.00 6.66
C ILE A 129 -4.55 1.29 7.99
N ILE A 130 -5.63 1.12 8.76
CA ILE A 130 -5.59 0.47 10.06
C ILE A 130 -6.32 -0.86 9.96
N ALA A 131 -5.73 -1.95 10.46
CA ALA A 131 -6.38 -3.24 10.54
C ALA A 131 -6.31 -3.81 11.94
N GLU A 132 -7.47 -4.15 12.50
CA GLU A 132 -7.60 -4.67 13.85
C GLU A 132 -8.23 -6.06 13.80
N GLN A 133 -7.45 -7.08 14.16
CA GLN A 133 -7.88 -8.49 14.13
C GLN A 133 -8.59 -8.84 12.81
N ALA A 134 -8.08 -8.29 11.72
CA ALA A 134 -8.67 -8.46 10.41
C ALA A 134 -8.43 -9.88 9.89
N GLU A 135 -9.26 -10.31 8.96
CA GLU A 135 -9.16 -11.65 8.39
C GLU A 135 -7.90 -11.79 7.53
N PHE A 136 -7.60 -10.78 6.71
CA PHE A 136 -6.38 -10.72 5.92
C PHE A 136 -6.18 -9.34 5.27
N VAL A 137 -4.94 -8.86 5.20
CA VAL A 137 -4.57 -7.67 4.43
C VAL A 137 -3.55 -8.03 3.35
N SER A 138 -3.84 -7.71 2.10
CA SER A 138 -2.95 -7.89 0.97
C SER A 138 -2.73 -6.55 0.24
N LEU A 139 -1.51 -6.03 0.29
CA LEU A 139 -1.11 -4.78 -0.35
C LEU A 139 0.07 -5.05 -1.31
N ALA A 140 -0.08 -4.63 -2.56
CA ALA A 140 0.98 -4.68 -3.56
C ALA A 140 1.01 -3.37 -4.37
N HIS A 141 2.18 -2.76 -4.55
CA HIS A 141 2.34 -1.53 -5.36
C HIS A 141 1.36 -0.40 -4.97
N VAL A 142 1.17 -0.20 -3.66
CA VAL A 142 0.34 0.88 -3.10
C VAL A 142 1.23 2.06 -2.69
N ARG A 143 0.81 3.28 -3.02
CA ARG A 143 1.49 4.52 -2.63
C ARG A 143 0.67 5.25 -1.58
N LEU A 144 1.24 5.44 -0.39
CA LEU A 144 0.59 6.00 0.79
C LEU A 144 1.35 7.26 1.25
N PRO A 145 0.80 8.47 1.04
CA PRO A 145 1.41 9.70 1.50
C PRO A 145 0.83 10.20 2.83
N ALA A 146 1.64 10.90 3.64
CA ALA A 146 1.21 11.81 4.71
C ALA A 146 0.19 11.25 5.72
N ALA A 147 0.36 9.98 6.11
CA ALA A 147 -0.48 9.34 7.11
C ALA A 147 0.12 9.44 8.52
N GLU A 148 -0.71 9.34 9.56
CA GLU A 148 -0.22 9.18 10.91
C GLU A 148 0.50 7.83 11.05
N GLN A 149 -0.14 6.75 10.62
CA GLN A 149 0.47 5.44 10.41
C GLN A 149 0.17 5.01 8.97
N GLY A 150 1.17 4.95 8.09
CA GLY A 150 0.95 4.52 6.70
C GLY A 150 0.17 3.20 6.63
N VAL A 151 0.63 2.20 7.40
CA VAL A 151 -0.14 0.98 7.67
C VAL A 151 0.02 0.60 9.14
N TRP A 152 -1.08 0.30 9.83
CA TRP A 152 -1.06 -0.21 11.20
C TRP A 152 -1.84 -1.52 11.29
N LEU A 153 -1.14 -2.63 11.59
CA LEU A 153 -1.74 -3.95 11.74
C LEU A 153 -1.67 -4.43 13.20
N VAL A 154 -2.82 -4.72 13.80
CA VAL A 154 -2.95 -5.30 15.14
C VAL A 154 -3.49 -6.72 15.03
N ALA A 155 -2.69 -7.72 15.41
CA ALA A 155 -3.05 -9.16 15.37
C ALA A 155 -3.67 -9.58 14.01
N THR A 156 -3.13 -9.05 12.91
CA THR A 156 -3.69 -9.20 11.56
C THR A 156 -2.69 -9.90 10.64
N PRO A 157 -3.03 -11.05 10.03
CA PRO A 157 -2.18 -11.70 9.04
C PRO A 157 -2.22 -10.95 7.70
N GLY A 158 -1.16 -11.07 6.92
CA GLY A 158 -1.12 -10.39 5.64
C GLY A 158 0.17 -10.52 4.83
N MET A 159 0.12 -9.92 3.66
CA MET A 159 1.24 -9.75 2.75
C MET A 159 1.28 -8.29 2.28
N ILE A 160 2.38 -7.60 2.57
CA ILE A 160 2.59 -6.21 2.14
C ILE A 160 3.87 -6.16 1.36
N HIS A 161 3.80 -5.88 0.06
CA HIS A 161 5.01 -5.82 -0.75
C HIS A 161 5.02 -4.73 -1.82
N ASP A 162 6.22 -4.29 -2.17
CA ASP A 162 6.47 -3.30 -3.22
C ASP A 162 5.66 -2.00 -3.05
N CYS A 163 5.27 -1.66 -1.82
CA CYS A 163 4.55 -0.44 -1.48
C CYS A 163 5.52 0.71 -1.17
N LEU A 164 5.05 1.94 -1.36
CA LEU A 164 5.74 3.16 -0.97
C LEU A 164 4.94 3.86 0.12
N VAL A 165 5.53 4.03 1.30
CA VAL A 165 5.01 4.90 2.36
C VAL A 165 5.92 6.11 2.47
N ARG A 166 5.35 7.31 2.35
CA ARG A 166 6.12 8.55 2.28
C ARG A 166 5.49 9.66 3.10
N GLY A 167 6.29 10.41 3.86
CA GLY A 167 5.77 11.58 4.59
C GLY A 167 4.93 11.22 5.81
N SER A 168 4.87 9.96 6.21
CA SER A 168 4.08 9.54 7.37
C SER A 168 4.83 9.76 8.68
N ARG A 169 4.10 9.99 9.78
CA ARG A 169 4.69 9.99 11.13
C ARG A 169 5.26 8.60 11.45
N TYR A 170 4.47 7.55 11.26
CA TYR A 170 4.96 6.17 11.28
C TYR A 170 4.75 5.53 9.92
N GLY A 171 5.78 4.87 9.38
CA GLY A 171 5.71 4.16 8.11
C GLY A 171 4.77 2.96 8.17
N MET A 172 5.17 1.92 8.90
CA MET A 172 4.33 0.75 9.15
C MET A 172 4.50 0.24 10.58
N VAL A 173 3.39 -0.02 11.26
CA VAL A 173 3.34 -0.46 12.65
C VAL A 173 2.69 -1.85 12.73
N PHE A 174 3.36 -2.76 13.42
CA PHE A 174 2.89 -4.13 13.64
C PHE A 174 2.79 -4.39 15.13
N GLN A 175 1.62 -4.81 15.58
CA GLN A 175 1.33 -5.09 16.97
C GLN A 175 0.70 -6.46 17.14
N LYS A 176 1.16 -7.19 18.17
CA LYS A 176 0.71 -8.55 18.52
C LYS A 176 1.11 -9.61 17.47
N PRO A 177 1.17 -10.90 17.86
CA PRO A 177 1.53 -11.97 16.94
C PRO A 177 0.52 -12.13 15.79
N ALA A 178 1.04 -12.30 14.56
CA ALA A 178 0.28 -12.68 13.37
C ALA A 178 1.22 -13.22 12.27
N GLU A 179 0.69 -14.01 11.34
CA GLU A 179 1.42 -14.45 10.14
C GLU A 179 1.50 -13.30 9.12
N LEU A 180 2.60 -12.56 9.14
CA LEU A 180 2.78 -11.35 8.34
C LEU A 180 4.12 -11.35 7.61
N THR A 181 4.07 -11.12 6.29
CA THR A 181 5.25 -10.87 5.46
C THR A 181 5.22 -9.47 4.89
N VAL A 182 6.30 -8.72 5.11
CA VAL A 182 6.48 -7.34 4.67
C VAL A 182 7.77 -7.29 3.86
N SER A 183 7.66 -7.12 2.54
CA SER A 183 8.81 -7.28 1.65
C SER A 183 8.93 -6.27 0.51
N GLY A 184 10.14 -5.82 0.20
CA GLY A 184 10.36 -4.95 -0.96
C GLY A 184 9.75 -3.55 -0.82
N ASN A 185 9.23 -3.19 0.35
CA ASN A 185 8.61 -1.89 0.57
C ASN A 185 9.66 -0.80 0.72
N ARG A 186 9.27 0.43 0.38
CA ARG A 186 10.07 1.63 0.58
C ARG A 186 9.36 2.57 1.54
N ILE A 187 10.04 2.93 2.62
CA ILE A 187 9.56 3.86 3.64
C ILE A 187 10.52 5.04 3.68
N GLU A 188 10.04 6.25 3.41
CA GLU A 188 10.91 7.42 3.28
C GLU A 188 10.27 8.74 3.72
N ALA A 189 11.13 9.74 3.94
CA ALA A 189 10.75 11.14 4.14
C ALA A 189 9.65 11.36 5.20
N GLY A 190 9.62 10.51 6.22
CA GLY A 190 8.71 10.58 7.37
C GLY A 190 9.48 10.69 8.68
N GLU A 191 8.77 10.58 9.79
CA GLU A 191 9.38 10.67 11.13
C GLU A 191 10.00 9.34 11.53
N ALA A 192 9.23 8.25 11.51
CA ALA A 192 9.61 6.93 11.98
C ALA A 192 9.18 5.82 11.00
N GLY A 193 9.93 4.71 10.97
CA GLY A 193 9.88 3.73 9.88
C GLY A 193 9.01 2.51 10.16
N LEU A 194 9.66 1.39 10.45
CA LEU A 194 9.01 0.10 10.75
C LEU A 194 9.01 -0.17 12.24
N PHE A 195 7.86 -0.51 12.82
CA PHE A 195 7.71 -0.74 14.26
C PHE A 195 7.13 -2.13 14.53
N CYS A 196 7.82 -2.91 15.38
CA CYS A 196 7.35 -4.19 15.90
C CYS A 196 7.12 -4.08 17.41
N TRP A 197 5.87 -4.24 17.83
CA TRP A 197 5.44 -4.06 19.21
C TRP A 197 4.59 -5.23 19.72
N LEU A 198 4.59 -5.41 21.05
CA LEU A 198 3.69 -6.30 21.79
C LEU A 198 3.71 -7.74 21.28
N GLY A 199 4.88 -8.27 20.94
CA GLY A 199 5.04 -9.63 20.43
C GLY A 199 4.80 -9.78 18.93
N ALA A 200 4.80 -8.69 18.15
CA ALA A 200 4.77 -8.77 16.69
C ALA A 200 6.04 -9.44 16.15
N ASN A 201 5.87 -10.46 15.30
CA ASN A 201 6.95 -11.28 14.74
C ASN A 201 6.88 -11.37 13.19
N PRO A 202 6.76 -10.24 12.46
CA PRO A 202 6.68 -10.30 11.01
C PRO A 202 7.99 -10.77 10.36
N LYS A 203 7.89 -11.26 9.12
CA LYS A 203 9.05 -11.42 8.23
C LYS A 203 9.28 -10.11 7.50
N LEU A 204 10.35 -9.40 7.84
CA LEU A 204 10.76 -8.16 7.18
C LEU A 204 11.89 -8.49 6.18
N LEU A 205 11.58 -8.45 4.89
CA LEU A 205 12.46 -8.95 3.83
C LEU A 205 12.73 -7.88 2.77
N HIS A 206 13.99 -7.52 2.52
CA HIS A 206 14.34 -6.63 1.40
C HIS A 206 13.67 -5.24 1.42
N ASN A 207 13.22 -4.76 2.59
CA ASN A 207 12.65 -3.42 2.71
C ASN A 207 13.74 -2.35 2.69
N GLN A 208 13.39 -1.16 2.22
CA GLN A 208 14.24 0.02 2.20
C GLN A 208 13.64 1.09 3.12
N VAL A 209 14.34 1.42 4.20
CA VAL A 209 13.94 2.47 5.15
C VAL A 209 14.99 3.58 5.11
N VAL A 210 14.60 4.74 4.57
CA VAL A 210 15.56 5.75 4.13
C VAL A 210 15.17 7.16 4.56
N GLY A 211 16.14 7.87 5.16
CA GLY A 211 16.03 9.31 5.33
C GLY A 211 14.96 9.76 6.32
N LEU A 212 14.67 8.96 7.34
CA LEU A 212 13.70 9.29 8.38
C LEU A 212 14.30 10.17 9.48
N VAL A 213 13.47 11.01 10.10
CA VAL A 213 13.91 11.95 11.14
C VAL A 213 14.37 11.22 12.41
N GLU A 214 13.69 10.12 12.76
CA GLU A 214 13.90 9.32 13.96
C GLU A 214 14.30 7.88 13.62
N GLU A 215 13.62 6.85 14.14
CA GLU A 215 13.97 5.44 13.97
C GLU A 215 13.61 4.90 12.59
N GLY A 216 14.57 4.21 11.96
CA GLY A 216 14.32 3.39 10.78
C GLY A 216 13.57 2.10 11.12
N LEU A 217 14.05 1.36 12.11
CA LEU A 217 13.42 0.14 12.58
C LEU A 217 13.43 0.10 14.10
N PHE A 218 12.25 -0.02 14.69
CA PHE A 218 12.05 -0.22 16.11
C PHE A 218 11.48 -1.61 16.38
N ILE A 219 12.08 -2.33 17.33
CA ILE A 219 11.65 -3.65 17.77
C ILE A 219 11.67 -3.65 19.30
N ASP A 220 10.52 -3.90 19.93
CA ASP A 220 10.47 -3.98 21.40
C ASP A 220 11.07 -5.27 21.97
N ALA A 221 11.17 -5.32 23.31
CA ALA A 221 11.73 -6.46 24.03
C ALA A 221 10.95 -7.78 23.89
N THR A 222 9.71 -7.72 23.42
CA THR A 222 8.81 -8.88 23.27
C THR A 222 8.70 -9.36 21.82
N SER A 223 9.23 -8.59 20.87
CA SER A 223 9.16 -8.84 19.44
C SER A 223 10.45 -9.46 18.89
N HIS A 224 10.28 -10.43 18.00
CA HIS A 224 11.32 -11.21 17.34
C HIS A 224 11.05 -11.38 15.84
N PRO A 225 11.01 -10.28 15.06
CA PRO A 225 10.81 -10.37 13.62
C PRO A 225 11.98 -11.08 12.94
N THR A 226 11.71 -11.73 11.80
CA THR A 226 12.78 -12.21 10.92
C THR A 226 13.26 -11.07 10.04
N LEU A 227 14.55 -10.75 10.09
CA LEU A 227 15.15 -9.68 9.29
C LEU A 227 16.09 -10.25 8.22
N ARG A 228 15.82 -9.99 6.94
CA ARG A 228 16.74 -10.41 5.86
C ARG A 228 16.79 -9.39 4.73
N GLY A 229 18.00 -8.99 4.33
CA GLY A 229 18.19 -8.16 3.15
C GLY A 229 17.64 -6.73 3.27
N ASN A 230 17.23 -6.28 4.46
CA ASN A 230 16.72 -4.93 4.64
C ASN A 230 17.85 -3.91 4.57
N ARG A 231 17.54 -2.72 4.07
CA ARG A 231 18.45 -1.59 4.00
C ARG A 231 17.86 -0.44 4.80
N ILE A 232 18.53 -0.06 5.89
CA ILE A 232 18.11 0.99 6.81
C ILE A 232 19.22 2.03 6.85
N THR A 233 19.03 3.16 6.14
CA THR A 233 20.12 4.10 5.85
C THR A 233 19.68 5.56 5.89
N GLY A 234 20.53 6.46 6.38
CA GLY A 234 20.25 7.90 6.38
C GLY A 234 19.21 8.34 7.40
N ASN A 235 18.85 7.50 8.37
CA ASN A 235 17.85 7.82 9.39
C ASN A 235 18.50 8.47 10.62
N GLY A 236 17.68 9.09 11.45
CA GLY A 236 18.09 9.59 12.76
C GLY A 236 18.69 8.49 13.64
N ILE A 237 17.99 7.36 13.74
CA ILE A 237 18.45 6.12 14.37
C ILE A 237 18.20 4.98 13.38
N GLY A 238 19.19 4.14 13.13
CA GLY A 238 19.06 2.99 12.24
C GLY A 238 18.15 1.93 12.84
N LEU A 239 18.55 1.39 13.99
CA LEU A 239 17.85 0.30 14.66
C LEU A 239 17.75 0.50 16.17
N VAL A 240 16.53 0.45 16.69
CA VAL A 240 16.27 0.28 18.13
C VAL A 240 15.78 -1.13 18.36
N ALA A 241 16.52 -1.93 19.12
CA ALA A 241 16.21 -3.35 19.29
C ALA A 241 16.77 -3.92 20.59
N PRO A 242 16.31 -5.11 21.03
CA PRO A 242 16.97 -5.85 22.10
C PRO A 242 18.41 -6.26 21.69
N PRO A 243 19.34 -6.39 22.66
CA PRO A 243 20.76 -6.61 22.40
C PRO A 243 21.05 -7.86 21.56
N LEU A 244 20.28 -8.93 21.75
CA LEU A 244 20.49 -10.23 21.09
C LEU A 244 19.78 -10.38 19.74
N LEU A 245 19.24 -9.30 19.17
CA LEU A 245 18.58 -9.37 17.87
C LEU A 245 19.61 -9.60 16.73
N GLU A 246 19.51 -10.75 16.09
CA GLU A 246 20.28 -11.08 14.89
C GLU A 246 19.90 -10.18 13.71
N THR A 247 20.90 -9.52 13.13
CA THR A 247 20.73 -8.60 11.99
C THR A 247 21.57 -8.99 10.78
N SER A 248 22.17 -10.19 10.79
CA SER A 248 23.00 -10.68 9.68
C SER A 248 22.26 -10.63 8.34
N GLY A 249 22.95 -10.19 7.29
CA GLY A 249 22.37 -10.00 5.97
C GLY A 249 21.49 -8.76 5.81
N ASN A 250 21.42 -7.87 6.81
CA ASN A 250 20.82 -6.54 6.69
C ASN A 250 21.92 -5.47 6.61
N ARG A 251 21.62 -4.34 5.97
CA ARG A 251 22.52 -3.18 5.87
C ARG A 251 21.94 -2.04 6.71
N ILE A 252 22.56 -1.78 7.85
CA ILE A 252 22.26 -0.66 8.73
C ILE A 252 23.50 0.22 8.73
N SER A 253 23.45 1.33 7.99
CA SER A 253 24.64 2.15 7.75
C SER A 253 24.29 3.57 7.30
N GLY A 254 25.11 4.54 7.68
CA GLY A 254 24.92 5.95 7.33
C GLY A 254 23.75 6.58 8.07
N ASN A 255 23.34 6.01 9.20
CA ASN A 255 22.37 6.62 10.11
C ASN A 255 23.13 7.51 11.12
N ARG A 256 22.46 8.53 11.68
CA ARG A 256 23.10 9.40 12.70
C ARG A 256 23.48 8.60 13.95
N VAL A 257 22.64 7.66 14.35
CA VAL A 257 22.96 6.59 15.31
C VAL A 257 22.65 5.26 14.65
N GLU A 258 23.60 4.33 14.55
CA GLU A 258 23.34 3.07 13.84
C GLU A 258 22.43 2.12 14.64
N ARG A 259 22.65 2.02 15.96
CA ARG A 259 21.92 1.10 16.82
C ARG A 259 21.78 1.66 18.24
N ILE A 260 20.61 1.46 18.84
CA ILE A 260 20.33 1.61 20.26
C ILE A 260 19.81 0.28 20.78
N GLU A 261 20.34 -0.15 21.93
CA GLU A 261 19.93 -1.40 22.57
C GLU A 261 18.95 -1.13 23.71
N LEU A 262 17.79 -1.78 23.66
CA LEU A 262 16.81 -1.72 24.74
C LEU A 262 17.33 -2.49 25.96
N GLY A 263 17.37 -1.83 27.12
CA GLY A 263 17.75 -2.46 28.39
C GLY A 263 19.24 -2.42 28.75
N GLY A 264 20.07 -1.65 28.04
CA GLY A 264 21.42 -1.33 28.49
C GLY A 264 21.39 -0.42 29.72
N GLN A 265 22.14 -0.75 30.78
CA GLN A 265 22.46 0.22 31.83
C GLN A 265 23.31 1.33 31.20
N LEU A 266 22.92 2.60 31.44
CA LEU A 266 23.74 3.79 31.18
C LEU A 266 25.05 3.74 31.98
#